data_AF-A0A959DFZ0-F1
#
_entry.id   AF-A0A959DFZ0-F1
#
_cell.length_a   1.000
_cell.length_b   1.000
_cell.length_c   1.000
_cell.angle_alpha   90.00
_cell.angle_beta   90.00
_cell.angle_gamma   90.00
#
_symmetry.space_group_name_H-M   'P 1'
#
loop_
_entity.id
_entity.type
_entity.pdbx_description
1 polymer ?
#
loop_
_entity_poly.entity_id
_entity_poly.type
_entity_poly.pdbx_seq_one_letter_code
_entity_poly.pdbx_strand_id
1 'polypeptide(L)' 'GENVALEKKGEMTQRDFGVGAQILRELDICKIRQITNNPKRRIGLIGYGLEIVENVPLVLRSS' A
#
# COMPACT_ATOMS: atom_id res chain seq x y z
N GLY A 1 -11.56 -16.31 -22.31
CA GLY A 1 -11.27 -14.88 -22.55
C GLY A 1 -11.43 -13.99 -21.34
N GLU A 2 -11.66 -14.51 -20.12
CA GLU A 2 -11.85 -13.66 -18.91
C GLU A 2 -10.69 -13.70 -17.90
N ASN A 3 -9.76 -14.66 -18.02
CA ASN A 3 -8.70 -14.85 -17.01
C ASN A 3 -7.50 -13.90 -17.14
N VAL A 4 -7.31 -13.24 -18.29
CA VAL A 4 -6.13 -12.38 -18.53
C VAL A 4 -6.25 -11.00 -17.84
N ALA A 5 -7.48 -10.54 -17.57
CA ALA A 5 -7.72 -9.23 -16.96
C ALA A 5 -7.45 -9.19 -15.44
N LEU A 6 -7.63 -10.32 -14.75
CA LEU A 6 -7.33 -10.41 -13.31
C LEU A 6 -5.82 -10.43 -13.02
N GLU A 7 -5.03 -11.08 -13.88
CA GLU A 7 -3.58 -11.18 -13.69
C GLU A 7 -2.86 -9.83 -13.89
N LYS A 8 -3.28 -9.02 -14.87
CA LYS A 8 -2.72 -7.67 -15.10
C LYS A 8 -2.95 -6.70 -13.92
N LYS A 9 -4.03 -6.88 -13.15
CA LYS A 9 -4.36 -6.00 -12.01
C LYS A 9 -3.48 -6.26 -10.79
N GLY A 10 -2.96 -7.48 -10.65
CA GLY A 10 -2.03 -7.86 -9.58
C GLY A 10 -0.64 -7.25 -9.75
N GLU A 11 -0.16 -7.16 -10.99
CA GLU A 11 1.19 -6.65 -11.28
C GLU A 11 1.34 -5.14 -11.09
N MET A 12 0.37 -4.33 -11.55
CA MET A 12 0.46 -2.86 -11.38
C MET A 12 0.46 -2.46 -9.91
N THR A 13 -0.41 -3.10 -9.11
CA THR A 13 -0.57 -2.78 -7.70
C THR A 13 0.73 -2.99 -6.92
N GLN A 14 1.54 -4.01 -7.23
CA GLN A 14 2.80 -4.26 -6.50
C GLN A 14 3.94 -3.33 -6.92
N ARG A 15 4.05 -3.02 -8.23
CA ARG A 15 5.13 -2.18 -8.76
C ARG A 15 5.02 -0.72 -8.31
N ASP A 16 3.80 -0.18 -8.16
CA ASP A 16 3.61 1.23 -7.79
C ASP A 16 3.95 1.54 -6.33
N PHE A 17 3.83 0.58 -5.40
CA PHE A 17 4.15 0.81 -3.99
C PHE A 17 5.65 0.90 -3.70
N GLY A 18 6.52 0.43 -4.61
CA GLY A 18 7.97 0.42 -4.39
C GLY A 18 8.57 1.83 -4.24
N VAL A 19 8.12 2.78 -5.08
CA VAL A 19 8.59 4.17 -5.03
C VAL A 19 8.15 4.85 -3.74
N GLY A 20 6.87 4.71 -3.36
CA GLY A 20 6.37 5.26 -2.11
C GLY A 20 7.09 4.68 -0.89
N ALA A 21 7.41 3.39 -0.91
CA ALA A 21 8.15 2.74 0.17
C ALA A 21 9.60 3.23 0.28
N GLN A 22 10.29 3.46 -0.84
CA GLN A 22 11.63 4.05 -0.87
C GLN A 22 11.65 5.47 -0.32
N ILE A 23 10.69 6.31 -0.71
CA ILE A 23 10.55 7.68 -0.18
C ILE A 23 10.39 7.65 1.34
N LEU A 24 9.48 6.82 1.86
CA LEU A 24 9.28 6.70 3.31
C LEU A 24 10.56 6.25 4.02
N ARG A 25 11.30 5.31 3.44
CA ARG A 25 12.57 4.82 4.01
C ARG A 25 13.67 5.87 4.01
N GLU A 26 13.78 6.67 2.95
CA GLU A 26 14.71 7.80 2.84
C GLU A 26 14.41 8.90 3.87
N LEU A 27 13.14 9.06 4.24
CA LEU A 27 12.69 9.92 5.34
C LEU A 27 12.83 9.27 6.73
N ASP A 28 13.47 8.10 6.82
CA ASP A 28 13.66 7.28 8.02
C ASP A 28 12.35 6.88 8.73
N ILE A 29 11.25 6.78 7.96
CA ILE A 29 9.97 6.30 8.44
C ILE A 29 9.92 4.79 8.32
N CYS A 30 9.70 4.10 9.44
CA CYS A 30 9.63 2.63 9.49
C CYS A 30 8.26 2.11 9.95
N LYS A 31 7.44 2.95 10.61
CA LYS A 31 6.13 2.60 11.14
C LYS A 31 5.07 3.56 10.62
N ILE A 32 4.01 3.04 10.03
CA ILE A 32 2.98 3.85 9.37
C ILE A 32 1.58 3.51 9.83
N ARG A 33 0.73 4.55 9.90
CA ARG A 33 -0.71 4.42 10.06
C ARG A 33 -1.33 4.53 8.67
N GLN A 34 -1.83 3.42 8.14
CA GLN A 34 -2.36 3.36 6.78
C GLN A 34 -3.78 3.91 6.74
N ILE A 35 -4.01 4.99 5.99
CA ILE A 35 -5.37 5.50 5.75
C ILE A 35 -6.02 4.69 4.63
N THR A 36 -7.02 3.86 4.93
CA THR A 36 -7.72 3.01 3.95
C THR A 36 -9.05 2.50 4.47
N ASN A 37 -10.05 2.41 3.57
CA ASN A 37 -11.31 1.69 3.83
C ASN A 37 -11.24 0.23 3.35
N ASN A 38 -10.15 -0.19 2.70
CA ASN A 38 -9.97 -1.52 2.13
C ASN A 38 -8.62 -2.10 2.56
N PRO A 39 -8.47 -2.57 3.81
CA PRO A 39 -7.23 -3.16 4.28
C PRO A 39 -6.93 -4.45 3.50
N LYS A 40 -5.72 -4.57 2.98
CA LYS A 40 -5.23 -5.76 2.28
C LYS A 40 -3.83 -6.06 2.78
N ARG A 41 -3.48 -7.34 2.90
CA ARG A 41 -2.10 -7.75 3.23
C ARG A 41 -1.15 -7.21 2.16
N ARG A 42 -0.18 -6.39 2.57
CA ARG A 42 0.84 -5.79 1.70
C ARG A 42 2.20 -6.38 2.03
N ILE A 43 2.47 -7.57 1.50
CA ILE A 43 3.73 -8.31 1.73
C ILE A 43 4.94 -7.46 1.27
N GLY A 44 4.79 -6.67 0.21
CA GLY A 44 5.85 -5.83 -0.35
C GLY A 44 6.44 -4.80 0.63
N LEU A 45 5.66 -4.25 1.55
CA LEU A 45 6.13 -3.19 2.47
C LEU A 45 7.16 -3.70 3.49
N ILE A 46 7.04 -4.98 3.90
CA ILE A 46 7.99 -5.61 4.82
C ILE A 46 9.39 -5.66 4.21
N GLY A 47 9.50 -5.89 2.89
CA GLY A 47 10.79 -5.90 2.17
C GLY A 47 11.51 -4.54 2.16
N TYR A 48 10.78 -3.45 2.43
CA TYR A 48 11.33 -2.10 2.57
C TYR A 48 11.56 -1.69 4.04
N GLY A 49 11.32 -2.59 5.00
CA GLY A 49 11.41 -2.27 6.43
C GLY A 49 10.24 -1.43 6.95
N LEU A 50 9.10 -1.43 6.24
CA LEU A 50 7.91 -0.69 6.63
C LEU A 50 6.89 -1.59 7.33
N GLU A 51 6.48 -1.17 8.51
CA GLU A 51 5.47 -1.81 9.35
C GLU A 51 4.19 -0.96 9.36
N ILE A 52 3.05 -1.55 8.99
CA ILE A 52 1.74 -0.92 9.22
C ILE A 52 1.34 -1.19 10.67
N VAL A 53 1.32 -0.16 11.50
CA VAL A 53 0.95 -0.26 12.92
C VAL A 53 -0.53 -0.03 13.18
N GLU A 54 -1.24 0.61 12.25
CA GLU A 54 -2.68 0.90 12.38
C GLU A 54 -3.31 1.10 10.99
N ASN A 55 -4.58 0.72 10.84
CA ASN A 55 -5.40 1.14 9.69
C ASN A 55 -6.41 2.20 10.15
N VAL A 56 -6.34 3.38 9.55
CA VAL A 56 -7.24 4.50 9.83
C VAL A 56 -8.29 4.58 8.71
N PRO A 57 -9.59 4.57 9.02
CA PRO A 57 -10.63 4.74 8.00
C PRO A 57 -10.49 6.08 7.27
N LEU A 58 -10.67 6.06 5.96
CA LEU A 58 -10.75 7.28 5.17
C LEU A 58 -12.15 7.88 5.33
N VAL A 59 -12.23 8.98 6.08
CA VAL A 59 -13.46 9.76 6.25
C VAL A 59 -13.48 10.87 5.21
N LEU A 60 -14.36 10.75 4.20
CA LEU A 60 -14.65 11.84 3.28
C LEU A 60 -15.60 12.80 3.99
N ARG A 61 -15.13 14.02 4.26
CA ARG A 61 -16.05 15.10 4.62
C ARG A 61 -16.65 15.64 3.34
N SER A 62 -17.95 15.47 3.19
CA SER A 62 -18.73 16.21 2.20
C SER A 62 -18.86 17.65 2.72
N SER A 63 -18.23 18.58 2.01
CA SER A 63 -18.49 20.02 2.12
C SER A 63 -19.63 20.43 1.20
#